data_AF-A0A1D9PCE8-F1
#
_entry.id   AF-A0A1D9PCE8-F1
#
_cell.length_a   1.000
_cell.length_b   1.000
_cell.length_c   1.000
_cell.angle_alpha   90.00
_cell.angle_beta   90.00
_cell.angle_gamma   90.00
#
_symmetry.space_group_name_H-M   'P 1'
#
loop_
_entity.id
_entity.type
_entity.pdbx_description
1 polymer ?
#
loop_
_entity_poly.entity_id
_entity_poly.type
_entity_poly.pdbx_seq_one_letter_code
_entity_poly.pdbx_strand_id
1 'polypeptide(L)'
;MKKLNFYLMVMILSICVLPTGTYATEKNTSDTPKEIPAEVKTMLNRLNEIKEMDKSNLSSSEKKELRTEVKTIKNNLKASGHGVYLSVGAIIIIILILILLL
;
A
#
# COMPACT_ATOMS: atom_id res chain seq x y z
N MET A 1 -28.63 -35.44 15.42
CA MET A 1 -27.57 -34.41 15.41
C MET A 1 -26.88 -34.25 14.06
N LYS A 2 -26.22 -35.28 13.49
CA LYS A 2 -25.43 -35.12 12.24
C LYS A 2 -26.23 -34.65 11.01
N LYS A 3 -27.46 -35.14 10.82
CA LYS A 3 -28.33 -34.74 9.69
C LYS A 3 -28.93 -33.34 9.88
N LEU A 4 -29.19 -32.93 11.12
CA LEU A 4 -29.66 -31.57 11.44
C LEU A 4 -28.55 -30.54 11.17
N ASN A 5 -27.31 -30.87 11.54
CA ASN A 5 -26.14 -30.04 11.21
C ASN A 5 -25.91 -29.96 9.70
N PHE A 6 -26.19 -31.03 8.96
CA PHE A 6 -26.11 -31.02 7.49
C PHE A 6 -27.17 -30.10 6.85
N TYR A 7 -28.42 -30.17 7.32
CA TYR A 7 -29.47 -29.23 6.88
C TYR A 7 -29.16 -27.77 7.26
N LEU A 8 -28.59 -27.54 8.44
CA LEU A 8 -28.12 -26.21 8.86
C LEU A 8 -27.01 -25.68 7.95
N MET A 9 -26.05 -26.53 7.56
CA MET A 9 -24.96 -26.16 6.65
C MET A 9 -25.48 -25.80 5.25
N VAL A 10 -26.45 -26.58 4.72
CA VAL A 10 -27.06 -26.31 3.40
C VAL A 10 -27.89 -25.02 3.42
N MET A 11 -28.55 -24.71 4.54
CA MET A 11 -29.35 -23.49 4.70
C MET A 11 -28.47 -22.22 4.77
N ILE A 12 -27.31 -22.29 5.42
CA ILE A 12 -26.34 -21.18 5.48
C ILE A 12 -25.69 -20.93 4.10
N LEU A 13 -25.43 -22.00 3.34
CA LEU A 13 -24.86 -21.91 2.00
C LEU A 13 -25.77 -21.18 1.01
N SER A 14 -27.10 -21.26 1.18
CA SER A 14 -28.08 -20.59 0.31
C SER A 14 -28.17 -19.07 0.53
N ILE A 15 -27.62 -18.54 1.63
CA ILE A 15 -27.67 -17.09 1.96
C ILE A 15 -26.48 -16.34 1.33
N CYS A 16 -25.42 -17.03 0.92
CA CYS A 16 -24.19 -16.41 0.38
C CYS A 16 -24.29 -15.96 -1.10
N VAL A 17 -25.41 -16.19 -1.79
CA VAL A 17 -25.56 -15.87 -3.23
C VAL A 17 -26.21 -14.49 -3.46
N LEU A 18 -26.20 -13.60 -2.48
CA LEU A 18 -26.55 -12.21 -2.73
C LEU A 18 -25.45 -11.57 -3.59
N PRO A 19 -25.76 -11.02 -4.78
CA PRO A 19 -24.76 -10.30 -5.55
C PRO A 19 -24.37 -9.05 -4.77
N THR A 20 -23.22 -9.09 -4.09
CA THR A 20 -22.54 -7.89 -3.62
C THR A 20 -21.97 -7.21 -4.85
N GLY A 21 -22.83 -6.50 -5.58
CA GLY A 21 -22.41 -5.59 -6.64
C GLY A 21 -21.53 -4.51 -6.01
N THR A 22 -20.22 -4.75 -5.94
CA THR A 22 -19.24 -3.71 -5.70
C THR A 22 -19.14 -2.89 -6.98
N TYR A 23 -20.09 -1.99 -7.16
CA TYR A 23 -19.82 -0.83 -8.00
C TYR A 23 -18.64 -0.14 -7.33
N ALA A 24 -17.49 -0.17 -7.98
CA ALA A 24 -16.49 0.83 -7.73
C ALA A 24 -17.21 2.16 -7.99
N THR A 25 -17.62 2.84 -6.92
CA THR A 25 -17.70 4.27 -7.01
C THR A 25 -16.26 4.65 -7.29
N GLU A 26 -15.97 4.94 -8.56
CA GLU A 26 -15.04 6.00 -8.86
C GLU A 26 -15.60 7.18 -8.09
N LYS A 27 -15.16 7.28 -6.82
CA LYS A 27 -15.02 8.57 -6.18
C LYS A 27 -14.04 9.23 -7.12
N ASN A 28 -14.59 9.90 -8.12
CA ASN A 28 -14.04 11.08 -8.72
C ASN A 28 -13.56 11.84 -7.51
N THR A 29 -12.29 11.65 -7.17
CA THR A 29 -11.56 12.55 -6.31
C THR A 29 -11.71 13.82 -7.10
N SER A 30 -12.73 14.58 -6.72
CA SER A 30 -12.93 15.95 -7.12
C SER A 30 -11.55 16.52 -7.27
N ASP A 31 -11.19 16.81 -8.52
CA ASP A 31 -10.06 17.64 -8.91
C ASP A 31 -10.24 18.95 -8.17
N THR A 32 -9.89 18.90 -6.89
CA THR A 32 -9.50 20.03 -6.12
C THR A 32 -8.02 20.02 -6.41
N PRO A 33 -7.47 21.05 -7.06
CA PRO A 33 -6.04 21.28 -7.05
C PRO A 33 -5.66 21.43 -5.57
N LYS A 34 -5.43 20.30 -4.91
CA LYS A 34 -4.96 20.27 -3.54
C LYS A 34 -3.53 20.69 -3.71
N GLU A 35 -3.32 22.00 -3.54
CA GLU A 35 -2.01 22.61 -3.47
C GLU A 35 -1.09 21.59 -2.82
N ILE A 36 -0.07 21.16 -3.56
CA ILE A 36 0.92 20.21 -3.06
C ILE A 36 1.28 20.72 -1.67
N PRO A 37 1.00 19.97 -0.59
CA PRO A 37 1.20 20.45 0.76
C PRO A 37 2.61 21.03 0.84
N ALA A 38 2.80 22.20 1.45
CA ALA A 38 4.08 22.88 1.45
C ALA A 38 5.24 21.93 1.88
N GLU A 39 4.93 21.01 2.79
CA GLU A 39 5.80 19.92 3.24
C GLU A 39 6.18 18.89 2.15
N VAL A 40 5.26 18.51 1.26
CA VAL A 40 5.57 17.63 0.12
C VAL A 40 6.48 18.35 -0.86
N LYS A 41 6.27 19.65 -1.08
CA LYS A 41 7.11 20.45 -1.97
C LYS A 41 8.54 20.60 -1.43
N THR A 42 8.72 20.79 -0.12
CA THR A 42 10.07 20.83 0.49
C THR A 42 10.78 19.48 0.36
N MET A 43 10.07 18.37 0.59
CA MET A 43 10.60 17.01 0.40
C MET A 43 11.04 16.75 -1.04
N LEU A 44 10.25 17.19 -2.03
CA LEU A 44 10.60 17.07 -3.45
C LEU A 44 11.80 17.95 -3.82
N ASN A 45 11.88 19.17 -3.29
CA ASN A 45 13.01 20.06 -3.52
C ASN A 45 14.32 19.44 -2.97
N ARG A 46 14.29 18.86 -1.76
CA ARG A 46 15.44 18.17 -1.19
C ARG A 46 15.88 16.98 -2.03
N LEU A 47 14.93 16.23 -2.59
CA LEU A 47 15.24 15.12 -3.48
C LEU A 47 15.92 15.59 -4.78
N ASN A 48 15.49 16.72 -5.34
CA ASN A 48 16.13 17.34 -6.49
C ASN A 48 17.54 17.84 -6.17
N GLU A 49 17.75 18.46 -5.01
CA GLU A 49 19.06 18.89 -4.53
C GLU A 49 20.03 17.70 -4.42
N ILE A 50 19.60 16.59 -3.80
CA ILE A 50 20.42 15.36 -3.69
C ILE A 50 20.71 14.77 -5.08
N LYS A 51 19.78 14.89 -6.03
CA LYS A 51 19.95 14.40 -7.41
C LYS A 51 21.03 15.20 -8.13
N GLU A 52 20.96 16.53 -8.05
CA GLU A 52 21.86 17.48 -8.74
C GLU A 52 23.24 17.59 -8.10
N MET A 53 23.38 17.25 -6.82
CA MET A 53 24.66 17.25 -6.11
C MET A 53 25.70 16.33 -6.77
N ASP A 54 26.94 16.83 -6.93
CA ASP A 54 28.07 16.00 -7.32
C ASP A 54 28.48 15.06 -6.17
N LYS A 55 28.50 13.77 -6.46
CA LYS A 55 28.76 12.68 -5.50
C LYS A 55 30.13 12.04 -5.73
N SER A 56 30.92 12.54 -6.67
CA SER A 56 32.23 11.99 -7.07
C SER A 56 33.17 11.86 -5.88
N ASN A 57 33.28 12.92 -5.08
CA ASN A 57 34.20 13.04 -3.93
C ASN A 57 33.64 12.47 -2.60
N LEU A 58 32.42 11.94 -2.59
CA LEU A 58 31.82 11.42 -1.35
C LEU A 58 32.34 10.00 -1.02
N SER A 59 32.58 9.77 0.26
CA SER A 59 32.88 8.44 0.81
C SER A 59 31.68 7.50 0.68
N SER A 60 31.93 6.20 0.81
CA SER A 60 30.88 5.18 0.75
C SER A 60 29.83 5.33 1.87
N SER A 61 30.23 5.84 3.05
CA SER A 61 29.33 6.13 4.16
C SER A 61 28.39 7.30 3.84
N GLU A 62 28.92 8.40 3.33
CA GLU A 62 28.11 9.58 2.97
C GLU A 62 27.14 9.26 1.83
N LYS A 63 27.59 8.49 0.82
CA LYS A 63 26.71 7.97 -0.24
C LYS A 63 25.58 7.09 0.31
N LYS A 64 25.84 6.31 1.37
CA LYS A 64 24.84 5.46 2.01
C LYS A 64 23.83 6.28 2.81
N GLU A 65 24.27 7.34 3.47
CA GLU A 65 23.39 8.29 4.16
C GLU A 65 22.44 8.97 3.18
N LEU A 66 22.94 9.49 2.06
CA LEU A 66 22.11 10.08 1.02
C LEU A 66 21.09 9.11 0.43
N ARG A 67 21.47 7.84 0.21
CA ARG A 67 20.53 6.80 -0.23
C ARG A 67 19.44 6.52 0.82
N THR A 68 19.80 6.58 2.09
CA THR A 68 18.88 6.38 3.21
C THR A 68 17.90 7.54 3.30
N GLU A 69 18.39 8.78 3.17
CA GLU A 69 17.58 10.00 3.12
C GLU A 69 16.59 10.00 1.94
N VAL A 70 17.03 9.62 0.75
CA VAL A 70 16.16 9.47 -0.42
C VAL A 70 15.07 8.42 -0.17
N LYS A 71 15.42 7.30 0.48
CA LYS A 71 14.47 6.21 0.78
C LYS A 71 13.45 6.64 1.83
N THR A 72 13.85 7.37 2.87
CA THR A 72 12.93 7.89 3.90
C THR A 72 11.98 8.91 3.31
N ILE A 73 12.47 9.88 2.53
CA ILE A 73 11.63 10.86 1.82
C ILE A 73 10.61 10.15 0.92
N LYS A 74 11.06 9.16 0.12
CA LYS A 74 10.18 8.37 -0.74
C LYS A 74 9.12 7.60 0.06
N ASN A 75 9.47 7.05 1.21
CA ASN A 75 8.53 6.36 2.08
C ASN A 75 7.51 7.31 2.70
N ASN A 76 7.93 8.50 3.14
CA ASN A 76 7.04 9.53 3.66
C ASN A 76 6.04 9.98 2.60
N LEU A 77 6.50 10.29 1.38
CA LEU A 77 5.64 10.65 0.25
C LEU A 77 4.65 9.54 -0.13
N LYS A 78 5.09 8.28 -0.07
CA LYS A 78 4.24 7.11 -0.32
C LYS A 78 3.22 6.88 0.79
N ALA A 79 3.57 7.12 2.04
CA ALA A 79 2.66 7.03 3.18
C ALA A 79 1.59 8.15 3.12
N SER A 80 1.97 9.34 2.64
CA SER A 80 1.03 10.44 2.38
C SER A 80 0.02 10.12 1.26
N GLY A 81 0.30 9.14 0.40
CA GLY A 81 -0.57 8.69 -0.69
C GLY A 81 -1.14 7.29 -0.46
N HIS A 82 -2.23 7.17 0.31
CA HIS A 82 -3.26 6.10 0.32
C HIS A 82 -2.89 4.75 -0.34
N GLY A 83 -1.75 4.15 0.01
CA GLY A 83 -1.26 2.91 -0.60
C GLY A 83 -0.96 1.88 0.48
N VAL A 84 -1.67 0.75 0.46
CA VAL A 84 -1.37 -0.39 1.33
C VAL A 84 -0.19 -1.15 0.74
N TYR A 85 0.98 -1.01 1.37
CA TYR A 85 2.17 -1.77 0.99
C TYR A 85 2.25 -3.05 1.81
N LEU A 86 1.88 -4.18 1.19
CA LEU A 86 2.09 -5.49 1.79
C LEU A 86 3.57 -5.87 1.66
N SER A 87 4.20 -6.18 2.79
CA SER A 87 5.53 -6.81 2.83
C SER A 87 5.51 -8.14 2.07
N VAL A 88 6.64 -8.54 1.48
CA VAL A 88 6.78 -9.85 0.81
C VAL A 88 6.37 -10.99 1.76
N GLY A 89 6.74 -10.89 3.05
CA GLY A 89 6.31 -11.86 4.07
C GLY A 89 4.79 -11.86 4.31
N ALA A 90 4.14 -10.68 4.25
CA ALA A 90 2.68 -10.58 4.42
C ALA A 90 1.94 -11.21 3.23
N ILE A 91 2.46 -11.06 2.01
CA ILE A 91 1.93 -11.71 0.81
C ILE A 91 2.02 -13.25 0.95
N ILE A 92 3.15 -13.77 1.43
CA ILE A 92 3.35 -15.21 1.65
C ILE A 92 2.34 -15.78 2.66
N ILE A 93 2.11 -15.07 3.78
CA ILE A 93 1.15 -15.50 4.81
C ILE A 93 -0.28 -15.50 4.26
N ILE A 94 -0.68 -14.48 3.50
CA ILE A 94 -2.00 -14.41 2.86
C ILE A 94 -2.20 -15.61 1.92
N ILE A 95 -1.18 -15.94 1.11
CA ILE A 95 -1.22 -17.11 0.21
C ILE A 95 -1.37 -18.42 1.00
N LEU A 96 -0.63 -18.61 2.09
CA LEU A 96 -0.74 -19.80 2.93
C LEU A 96 -2.15 -19.96 3.54
N ILE A 97 -2.74 -18.85 4.00
CA ILE A 97 -4.10 -18.84 4.55
C ILE A 97 -5.13 -19.23 3.47
N LEU A 98 -4.97 -18.73 2.25
CA LEU A 98 -5.84 -19.09 1.13
C LEU A 98 -5.75 -20.58 0.79
N ILE A 99 -4.57 -21.19 0.85
CA ILE A 99 -4.38 -22.63 0.60
C ILE A 99 -5.00 -23.50 1.69
N LEU A 100 -4.99 -23.06 2.95
CA LEU A 100 -5.61 -23.80 4.07
C LEU A 100 -7.14 -23.67 4.11
N LEU A 101 -7.68 -22.55 3.62
CA LEU A 101 -9.13 -22.29 3.58
C LEU A 101 -9.81 -22.81 2.31
N LEU A 102 -9.03 -23.02 1.23
CA LEU A 102 -9.49 -23.64 -0.01
C LEU A 102 -9.46 -25.18 0.11
#